data_AF-A0A519WBS5-F1
#
_entry.id   AF-A0A519WBS5-F1
#
_cell.length_a   1.000
_cell.length_b   1.000
_cell.length_c   1.000
_cell.angle_alpha   90.00
_cell.angle_beta   90.00
_cell.angle_gamma   90.00
#
_symmetry.space_group_name_H-M   'P 1'
#
loop_
_entity.id
_entity.type
_entity.pdbx_description
1 polymer ?
#
loop_
_entity_poly.entity_id
_entity_poly.type
_entity_poly.pdbx_seq_one_letter_code
_entity_poly.pdbx_strand_id
1 'polypeptide(L)'
;MLNKLMLPKWTILFPVLSWIAYFSTNFIAADLFKVVLAALLISSVLAAVHHAEVIAHRVGEPFGTLILALAITVIEVALIVSLMISGGPETKELARDTVFAAVMIIITGIVGLCLLTGGIKFKEQIFQLKGVSATLITLIAIIVLTLILPNYTTSKDGGEYTTSQLI
;
A
#
# COMPACT_ATOMS: atom_id res chain seq x y z
N MET A 1 20.75 -8.32 24.87
CA MET A 1 20.74 -9.57 24.08
C MET A 1 20.21 -9.26 22.68
N LEU A 2 21.09 -8.91 21.74
CA LEU A 2 20.74 -8.80 20.33
C LEU A 2 20.63 -10.22 19.74
N ASN A 3 19.45 -10.83 19.83
CA ASN A 3 19.16 -12.00 19.02
C ASN A 3 19.28 -11.57 17.55
N LYS A 4 20.12 -12.27 16.78
CA LYS A 4 20.11 -12.19 15.31
C LYS A 4 18.65 -12.39 14.89
N LEU A 5 18.00 -11.35 14.40
CA LEU A 5 16.77 -11.49 13.63
C LEU A 5 17.19 -12.24 12.35
N MET A 6 17.21 -13.57 12.44
CA MET A 6 17.47 -14.43 11.31
C MET A 6 16.31 -14.21 10.35
N LEU A 7 16.59 -13.58 9.22
CA LEU A 7 15.59 -13.42 8.17
C LEU A 7 15.02 -14.81 7.85
N PRO A 8 13.70 -15.00 7.96
CA PRO A 8 13.09 -16.27 7.62
C PRO A 8 13.45 -16.65 6.20
N LYS A 9 13.85 -17.91 5.96
CA LYS A 9 14.34 -18.33 4.62
C LYS A 9 13.32 -18.09 3.50
N TRP A 10 12.02 -18.06 3.81
CA TRP A 10 10.96 -17.72 2.86
C TRP A 10 11.13 -16.31 2.26
N THR A 11 11.58 -15.34 3.05
CA THR A 11 11.64 -13.94 2.58
C THR A 11 12.71 -13.73 1.51
N ILE A 12 13.71 -14.63 1.44
CA ILE A 12 14.73 -14.63 0.39
C ILE A 12 14.33 -15.58 -0.74
N LEU A 13 13.80 -16.76 -0.40
CA LEU A 13 13.47 -17.79 -1.38
C LEU A 13 12.38 -17.33 -2.36
N PHE A 14 11.29 -16.75 -1.87
CA PHE A 14 10.15 -16.40 -2.71
C PHE A 14 10.46 -15.31 -3.74
N PRO A 15 11.11 -14.17 -3.40
CA PRO A 15 11.51 -13.18 -4.41
C PRO A 15 12.43 -13.76 -5.49
N VAL A 16 13.37 -14.64 -5.12
CA VAL A 16 14.27 -15.31 -6.07
C VAL A 16 13.48 -16.24 -7.00
N LEU A 17 12.55 -17.02 -6.46
CA LEU A 17 11.64 -17.84 -7.25
C LEU A 17 10.75 -16.99 -8.17
N SER A 18 10.25 -15.85 -7.70
CA SER A 18 9.45 -14.91 -8.51
C SER A 18 10.25 -14.40 -9.70
N TRP A 19 11.52 -14.06 -9.51
CA TRP A 19 12.41 -13.66 -10.61
C TRP A 19 12.60 -14.78 -11.64
N ILE A 20 12.94 -15.98 -11.18
CA ILE A 20 13.14 -17.14 -12.08
C ILE A 20 11.85 -17.43 -12.86
N ALA A 21 10.70 -17.46 -12.16
CA ALA A 21 9.41 -17.69 -12.78
C ALA A 21 9.08 -16.61 -13.82
N TYR A 22 9.30 -15.33 -13.50
CA TYR A 22 9.05 -14.21 -14.42
C TYR A 22 9.86 -14.35 -15.71
N PHE A 23 11.15 -14.66 -15.65
CA PHE A 23 11.99 -14.84 -16.84
C PHE A 23 11.66 -16.11 -17.63
N SER A 24 11.08 -17.13 -16.98
CA SER A 24 10.64 -18.36 -17.64
C SER A 24 9.33 -18.22 -18.44
N THR A 25 8.62 -17.09 -18.29
CA THR A 25 7.32 -16.85 -18.96
C THR A 25 7.40 -16.97 -20.49
N ASN A 26 8.56 -16.67 -21.09
CA ASN A 26 8.77 -16.80 -22.55
C ASN A 26 8.72 -18.26 -23.05
N PHE A 27 8.83 -19.25 -22.15
CA PHE A 27 8.87 -20.67 -22.51
C PHE A 27 7.58 -21.42 -22.13
N ILE A 28 6.71 -20.83 -21.31
CA ILE A 28 5.53 -21.49 -20.72
C ILE A 28 4.32 -20.55 -20.84
N ALA A 29 3.57 -20.68 -21.93
CA ALA A 29 2.36 -19.88 -22.18
C ALA A 29 1.09 -20.59 -21.70
N ALA A 30 0.96 -20.78 -20.38
CA ALA A 30 -0.24 -21.37 -19.76
C ALA A 30 -0.93 -20.35 -18.84
N ASP A 31 -2.26 -20.22 -18.93
CA ASP A 31 -3.01 -19.30 -18.04
C ASP A 31 -2.88 -19.67 -16.56
N LEU A 32 -2.72 -20.96 -16.24
CA LEU A 32 -2.44 -21.42 -14.87
C LEU A 32 -1.09 -20.88 -14.35
N PHE A 33 -0.10 -20.69 -15.23
CA PHE A 33 1.19 -20.13 -14.86
C PHE A 33 1.09 -18.66 -14.43
N LYS A 34 0.15 -17.89 -14.99
CA LYS A 34 -0.12 -16.51 -14.57
C LYS A 34 -0.64 -16.42 -13.14
N VAL A 35 -1.47 -17.38 -12.72
CA VAL A 35 -1.96 -17.47 -11.33
C VAL A 35 -0.81 -17.73 -10.36
N VAL A 36 0.11 -18.61 -10.74
CA VAL A 36 1.33 -18.88 -9.95
C VAL A 36 2.22 -17.63 -9.86
N LEU A 37 2.43 -16.93 -10.98
CA LEU A 37 3.17 -15.67 -10.99
C LEU A 37 2.53 -14.60 -10.09
N ALA A 38 1.20 -14.48 -10.10
CA ALA A 38 0.49 -13.56 -9.21
C ALA A 38 0.71 -13.92 -7.73
N ALA A 39 0.61 -15.21 -7.36
CA ALA A 39 0.89 -15.67 -6.00
C ALA A 39 2.35 -15.41 -5.57
N LEU A 40 3.30 -15.59 -6.49
CA LEU A 40 4.72 -15.30 -6.29
C LEU A 40 4.99 -13.80 -6.15
N LEU A 41 4.29 -12.95 -6.91
CA LEU A 41 4.35 -11.50 -6.75
C LEU A 41 3.86 -11.07 -5.37
N ILE A 42 2.69 -11.56 -4.93
CA ILE A 42 2.13 -11.28 -3.59
C ILE A 42 3.14 -11.71 -2.52
N SER A 43 3.71 -12.91 -2.65
CA SER A 43 4.71 -13.44 -1.71
C SER A 43 5.96 -12.57 -1.66
N SER A 44 6.41 -12.03 -2.80
CA SER A 44 7.55 -11.12 -2.89
C SER A 44 7.26 -9.77 -2.23
N VAL A 45 6.05 -9.23 -2.40
CA VAL A 45 5.61 -7.99 -1.74
C VAL A 45 5.58 -8.18 -0.23
N LEU A 46 5.01 -9.29 0.27
CA LEU A 46 5.00 -9.60 1.70
C LEU A 46 6.42 -9.77 2.26
N ALA A 47 7.32 -10.39 1.50
CA ALA A 47 8.73 -10.49 1.87
C ALA A 47 9.37 -9.10 1.96
N ALA A 48 9.13 -8.19 1.01
CA ALA A 48 9.66 -6.84 1.04
C ALA A 48 9.16 -6.03 2.25
N VAL A 49 7.86 -6.12 2.56
CA VAL A 49 7.27 -5.48 3.75
C VAL A 49 7.91 -6.02 5.03
N HIS A 50 8.13 -7.33 5.14
CA HIS A 50 8.80 -7.91 6.29
C HIS A 50 10.25 -7.43 6.45
N HIS A 51 11.01 -7.30 5.35
CA HIS A 51 12.35 -6.71 5.43
C HIS A 51 12.30 -5.25 5.91
N ALA A 52 11.35 -4.46 5.42
CA ALA A 52 11.15 -3.09 5.88
C ALA A 52 10.82 -3.02 7.38
N GLU A 53 9.96 -3.92 7.87
CA GLU A 53 9.60 -4.04 9.29
C GLU A 53 10.81 -4.42 10.16
N VAL A 54 11.61 -5.39 9.73
CA VAL A 54 12.84 -5.80 10.44
C VAL A 54 13.84 -4.64 10.52
N ILE A 55 13.99 -3.88 9.44
CA ILE A 55 14.85 -2.69 9.41
C ILE A 55 14.28 -1.63 10.36
N ALA A 56 12.98 -1.34 10.28
CA ALA A 56 12.31 -0.36 11.14
C ALA A 56 12.49 -0.70 12.63
N HIS A 57 12.27 -1.96 13.00
CA HIS A 57 12.47 -2.45 14.35
C HIS A 57 13.91 -2.31 14.84
N ARG A 58 14.88 -2.54 13.94
CA ARG A 58 16.30 -2.43 14.29
C ARG A 58 16.76 -0.99 14.45
N VAL A 59 16.20 -0.07 13.67
CA VAL A 59 16.49 1.36 13.77
C VAL A 59 15.83 1.96 15.03
N GLY A 60 14.65 1.47 15.41
CA GLY A 60 13.92 1.96 16.56
C GLY A 60 13.23 3.31 16.31
N GLU A 61 12.42 3.75 17.27
CA GLU A 61 11.63 4.98 17.14
C GLU A 61 12.49 6.25 17.34
N PRO A 62 12.17 7.35 16.62
CA PRO A 62 11.03 7.54 15.70
C PRO A 62 11.30 7.14 14.24
N PHE A 63 12.56 6.92 13.87
CA PHE A 63 12.96 6.73 12.47
C PHE A 63 12.47 5.41 11.88
N GLY A 64 12.32 4.36 12.69
CA GLY A 64 11.79 3.08 12.25
C GLY A 64 10.39 3.21 11.63
N THR A 65 9.50 3.96 12.28
CA THR A 65 8.15 4.23 11.77
C THR A 65 8.17 4.96 10.42
N LEU A 66 9.07 5.94 10.25
CA LEU A 66 9.24 6.64 8.98
C LEU A 66 9.77 5.72 7.88
N ILE A 67 10.73 4.86 8.19
CA ILE A 67 11.28 3.87 7.24
C ILE A 67 10.20 2.90 6.78
N LEU A 68 9.40 2.37 7.70
CA LEU A 68 8.30 1.45 7.37
C LEU A 68 7.25 2.13 6.49
N ALA A 69 6.83 3.34 6.86
CA ALA A 69 5.86 4.12 6.08
C ALA A 69 6.38 4.40 4.66
N LEU A 70 7.63 4.85 4.53
CA LEU A 70 8.26 5.10 3.22
C LEU A 70 8.35 3.82 2.38
N ALA A 71 8.74 2.69 2.98
CA ALA A 71 8.86 1.44 2.25
C ALA A 71 7.52 0.97 1.68
N ILE A 72 6.45 1.03 2.48
CA ILE A 72 5.10 0.63 2.05
C ILE A 72 4.60 1.54 0.92
N THR A 73 4.77 2.86 1.05
CA THR A 73 4.34 3.80 0.00
C THR A 73 5.13 3.64 -1.29
N VAL A 74 6.44 3.38 -1.22
CA VAL A 74 7.26 3.09 -2.41
C VAL A 74 6.78 1.81 -3.11
N ILE A 75 6.47 0.76 -2.37
CA ILE A 75 5.93 -0.49 -2.93
C ILE A 75 4.58 -0.22 -3.62
N GLU A 76 3.67 0.48 -2.94
CA GLU A 76 2.34 0.81 -3.46
C GLU A 76 2.42 1.66 -4.73
N VAL A 77 3.17 2.76 -4.71
CA VAL A 77 3.35 3.65 -5.86
C VAL A 77 4.02 2.92 -7.02
N ALA A 78 5.02 2.07 -6.76
CA ALA A 78 5.66 1.28 -7.82
C ALA A 78 4.68 0.32 -8.51
N LEU A 79 3.78 -0.33 -7.76
CA LEU A 79 2.76 -1.19 -8.33
C LEU A 79 1.72 -0.42 -9.14
N ILE A 80 1.26 0.74 -8.63
CA ILE A 80 0.33 1.62 -9.35
C ILE A 80 0.95 2.12 -10.66
N VAL A 81 2.18 2.63 -10.60
CA VAL A 81 2.90 3.12 -11.79
C VAL A 81 3.14 1.99 -12.79
N SER A 82 3.54 0.80 -12.32
CA SER A 82 3.71 -0.37 -13.19
C SER A 82 2.42 -0.74 -13.92
N LEU A 83 1.28 -0.67 -13.22
CA LEU A 83 -0.04 -0.94 -13.79
C LEU A 83 -0.38 0.11 -14.86
N MET A 84 -0.19 1.40 -14.54
CA MET A 84 -0.47 2.50 -15.47
C MET A 84 0.38 2.45 -16.74
N ILE A 85 1.65 2.08 -16.62
CA ILE A 85 2.55 1.95 -17.78
C ILE A 85 2.17 0.74 -18.63
N SER A 86 1.76 -0.37 -18.01
CA SER A 86 1.48 -1.62 -18.71
C SER A 86 0.08 -1.70 -19.31
N GLY A 87 -0.91 -1.03 -18.69
CA GLY A 87 -2.32 -1.18 -19.02
C GLY A 87 -2.91 -0.14 -19.99
N GLY A 88 -2.16 0.91 -20.34
CA GLY A 88 -2.61 1.91 -21.31
C GLY A 88 -3.58 2.97 -20.74
N PRO A 89 -4.21 3.79 -21.60
CA PRO A 89 -4.94 5.01 -21.18
C PRO A 89 -6.10 4.77 -20.20
N GLU A 90 -6.78 3.63 -20.31
CA GLU A 90 -7.93 3.26 -19.46
C GLU A 90 -7.53 2.96 -18.01
N THR A 91 -6.25 2.74 -17.74
CA THR A 91 -5.77 2.41 -16.38
C THR A 91 -5.45 3.61 -15.50
N LYS A 92 -5.62 4.83 -16.02
CA LYS A 92 -5.46 6.05 -15.22
C LYS A 92 -6.49 6.13 -14.10
N GLU A 93 -7.72 5.70 -14.36
CA GLU A 93 -8.78 5.66 -13.35
C GLU A 93 -8.50 4.60 -12.28
N LEU A 94 -7.90 3.46 -12.67
CA LEU A 94 -7.51 2.39 -11.73
C LEU A 94 -6.51 2.87 -10.68
N ALA A 95 -5.62 3.81 -11.02
CA ALA A 95 -4.67 4.39 -10.06
C ALA A 95 -5.38 5.17 -8.96
N ARG A 96 -6.33 6.03 -9.33
CA ARG A 96 -7.19 6.77 -8.38
C ARG A 96 -8.01 5.82 -7.53
N ASP A 97 -8.62 4.82 -8.17
CA ASP A 97 -9.51 3.88 -7.50
C ASP A 97 -8.76 2.98 -6.51
N THR A 98 -7.49 2.64 -6.80
CA THR A 98 -6.63 1.88 -5.87
C THR A 98 -6.35 2.68 -4.60
N VAL A 99 -6.01 3.96 -4.71
CA VAL A 99 -5.77 4.83 -3.54
C VAL A 99 -7.06 5.03 -2.74
N PHE A 100 -8.20 5.24 -3.42
CA PHE A 100 -9.49 5.35 -2.75
C PHE A 100 -9.86 4.05 -2.01
N ALA A 101 -9.63 2.89 -2.62
CA ALA A 101 -9.83 1.60 -1.99
C ALA A 101 -8.93 1.41 -0.77
N ALA A 102 -7.65 1.80 -0.83
CA ALA A 102 -6.73 1.73 0.30
C ALA A 102 -7.24 2.53 1.51
N VAL A 103 -7.71 3.76 1.29
CA VAL A 103 -8.34 4.59 2.34
C VAL A 103 -9.55 3.90 2.94
N MET A 104 -10.46 3.38 2.10
CA MET A 104 -11.68 2.70 2.56
C MET A 104 -11.37 1.43 3.36
N ILE A 105 -10.37 0.65 2.93
CA ILE A 105 -9.90 -0.53 3.66
C ILE A 105 -9.33 -0.13 5.02
N ILE A 106 -8.55 0.94 5.11
CA ILE A 106 -7.96 1.37 6.39
C ILE A 106 -9.05 1.90 7.35
N ILE A 107 -9.89 2.83 6.90
CA ILE A 107 -10.85 3.53 7.77
C ILE A 107 -12.06 2.67 8.12
N THR A 108 -12.63 1.98 7.13
CA THR A 108 -13.85 1.19 7.35
C THR A 108 -13.52 -0.26 7.68
N GLY A 109 -12.53 -0.84 6.98
CA GLY A 109 -12.12 -2.23 7.18
C GLY A 109 -11.30 -2.43 8.45
N ILE A 110 -10.05 -1.98 8.46
CA ILE A 110 -9.08 -2.25 9.53
C ILE A 110 -9.51 -1.58 10.82
N VAL A 111 -9.76 -0.27 10.81
CA VAL A 111 -10.19 0.45 12.03
C VAL A 111 -11.54 -0.09 12.53
N GLY A 112 -12.50 -0.35 11.63
CA GLY A 112 -13.78 -0.95 11.99
C GLY A 112 -13.64 -2.33 12.65
N LEU A 113 -12.79 -3.19 12.11
CA LEU A 113 -12.49 -4.50 12.70
C LEU A 113 -11.82 -4.39 14.07
N CYS A 114 -10.88 -3.45 14.24
CA CYS A 114 -10.23 -3.18 15.52
C CYS A 114 -11.23 -2.72 16.59
N LEU A 115 -12.17 -1.84 16.23
CA LEU A 115 -13.22 -1.38 17.12
C LEU A 115 -14.22 -2.49 17.46
N LEU A 116 -14.65 -3.27 16.47
CA LEU A 116 -15.60 -4.38 16.68
C LEU A 116 -15.00 -5.45 17.60
N THR A 117 -13.80 -5.93 17.26
CA THR A 117 -13.12 -6.98 18.04
C THR A 117 -12.74 -6.49 19.44
N GLY A 118 -12.29 -5.24 19.55
CA GLY A 118 -11.98 -4.60 20.82
C GLY A 118 -13.21 -4.36 21.69
N GLY A 119 -14.32 -3.92 21.11
CA GLY A 119 -15.60 -3.75 21.80
C GLY A 119 -16.22 -5.06 22.28
N ILE A 120 -16.12 -6.14 21.51
CA ILE A 120 -16.58 -7.47 21.96
C ILE A 120 -15.78 -7.95 23.18
N LYS A 121 -14.45 -7.75 23.17
CA LYS A 121 -13.56 -8.28 24.22
C LYS A 121 -13.48 -7.39 25.46
N PHE A 122 -13.44 -6.08 25.27
CA PHE A 122 -13.13 -5.10 26.33
C PHE A 122 -14.32 -4.17 26.65
N LYS A 123 -15.41 -4.20 25.86
CA LYS A 123 -16.59 -3.31 25.92
C LYS A 123 -16.28 -1.84 25.64
N GLU A 124 -15.40 -1.24 26.42
CA GLU A 124 -14.93 0.13 26.28
C GLU A 124 -13.42 0.12 25.94
N GLN A 125 -13.03 0.90 24.92
CA GLN A 125 -11.63 1.07 24.53
C GLN A 125 -11.17 2.48 24.90
N ILE A 126 -10.03 2.58 25.56
CA ILE A 126 -9.40 3.87 25.89
C ILE A 126 -8.50 4.25 24.72
N PHE A 127 -8.72 5.43 24.14
CA PHE A 127 -7.89 5.98 23.07
C PHE A 127 -7.69 7.49 23.25
N GLN A 128 -6.58 7.99 22.71
CA GLN A 128 -6.25 9.41 22.81
C GLN A 128 -6.93 10.17 21.66
N LEU A 129 -8.04 10.86 21.96
CA LEU A 129 -8.81 11.65 20.98
C LEU A 129 -7.93 12.59 20.14
N LYS A 130 -6.99 13.27 20.79
CA LYS A 130 -6.10 14.24 20.10
C LYS A 130 -5.30 13.60 18.96
N GLY A 131 -4.81 12.37 19.12
CA GLY A 131 -4.02 11.67 18.10
C GLY A 131 -4.89 11.22 16.93
N VAL A 132 -6.08 10.69 17.23
CA VAL A 132 -7.05 10.25 16.22
C VAL A 132 -7.54 11.44 15.39
N SER A 133 -7.95 12.53 16.04
CA SER A 133 -8.44 13.72 15.35
C SER A 133 -7.37 14.35 14.44
N ALA A 134 -6.12 14.46 14.89
CA ALA A 134 -5.04 15.01 14.07
C ALA A 134 -4.80 14.18 12.79
N THR A 135 -4.77 12.85 12.93
CA THR A 135 -4.55 11.93 11.80
C THR A 135 -5.75 11.94 10.84
N LEU A 136 -6.98 12.00 11.36
CA LEU A 136 -8.18 12.00 10.53
C LEU A 136 -8.35 13.34 9.78
N ILE A 137 -8.09 14.47 10.43
CA ILE A 137 -8.16 15.80 9.80
C ILE A 137 -7.16 15.90 8.66
N THR A 138 -5.91 15.47 8.87
CA THR A 138 -4.87 15.48 7.84
C THR A 138 -5.23 14.57 6.67
N LEU A 139 -5.73 13.36 6.94
CA LEU A 139 -6.20 12.43 5.91
C LEU A 139 -7.36 13.03 5.10
N ILE A 140 -8.38 13.59 5.75
CA ILE A 140 -9.53 14.23 5.08
C ILE A 140 -9.05 15.37 4.19
N ALA A 141 -8.16 16.24 4.69
CA ALA A 141 -7.64 17.35 3.89
C ALA A 141 -6.94 16.85 2.62
N ILE A 142 -6.09 15.83 2.74
CA ILE A 142 -5.38 15.25 1.59
C ILE A 142 -6.37 14.62 0.60
N ILE A 143 -7.33 13.81 1.05
CA ILE A 143 -8.31 13.15 0.17
C ILE A 143 -9.20 14.18 -0.53
N VAL A 144 -9.70 15.17 0.20
CA VAL A 144 -10.59 16.19 -0.36
C VAL A 144 -9.85 16.97 -1.44
N LEU A 145 -8.62 17.40 -1.18
CA LEU A 145 -7.83 18.13 -2.17
C LEU A 145 -7.46 17.22 -3.34
N THR A 146 -6.93 16.02 -3.11
CA THR A 146 -6.37 15.22 -4.21
C THR A 146 -7.40 14.43 -5.02
N LEU A 147 -8.52 14.00 -4.42
CA LEU A 147 -9.48 13.08 -5.05
C LEU A 147 -10.87 13.69 -5.28
N ILE A 148 -11.30 14.65 -4.45
CA ILE A 148 -12.67 15.21 -4.52
C ILE A 148 -12.67 16.52 -5.31
N LEU A 149 -11.82 17.47 -4.94
CA LEU A 149 -11.78 18.82 -5.52
C LEU A 149 -11.60 18.83 -7.05
N PRO A 150 -10.76 17.98 -7.69
CA PRO A 150 -10.61 17.96 -9.15
C PRO A 150 -11.93 17.83 -9.90
N ASN A 151 -12.88 17.04 -9.35
CA ASN A 151 -14.21 16.83 -9.95
C ASN A 151 -15.10 18.07 -9.95
N TYR A 152 -14.76 19.08 -9.15
CA TYR A 152 -15.49 20.34 -9.06
C TYR A 152 -14.74 21.52 -9.71
N THR A 153 -13.56 21.28 -10.28
CA THR A 153 -12.86 22.30 -11.05
C THR A 153 -13.43 22.41 -12.46
N THR A 154 -13.51 23.62 -13.00
CA THR A 154 -13.99 23.88 -14.37
C THR A 154 -12.86 24.08 -15.38
N SER A 155 -11.61 23.97 -14.92
CA SER A 155 -10.43 24.33 -15.71
C SER A 155 -10.02 23.26 -16.74
N LYS A 156 -10.44 22.00 -16.56
CA LYS A 156 -10.17 20.88 -17.46
C LYS A 156 -11.27 19.82 -17.33
N ASP A 157 -11.75 19.29 -18.45
CA ASP A 157 -12.68 18.16 -18.44
C ASP A 157 -11.98 16.87 -17.96
N GLY A 158 -12.73 16.02 -17.25
CA GLY A 158 -12.26 14.71 -16.80
C GLY A 158 -11.87 14.61 -15.32
N GLY A 159 -12.12 15.64 -14.51
CA GLY A 159 -11.85 15.58 -13.06
C GLY A 159 -10.36 15.48 -12.73
N GLU A 160 -9.52 16.16 -13.52
CA GLU A 160 -8.07 16.20 -13.35
C GLU A 160 -7.59 17.63 -13.14
N TYR A 161 -6.54 17.79 -12.33
CA TYR A 161 -5.86 19.07 -12.21
C TYR A 161 -5.13 19.47 -13.51
N THR A 162 -5.12 20.77 -13.81
CA THR A 162 -4.27 21.34 -14.85
C THR A 162 -2.80 21.35 -14.40
N THR A 163 -1.86 21.41 -15.35
CA THR A 163 -0.44 21.53 -15.03
C THR A 163 -0.13 22.71 -14.11
N SER A 164 -0.85 23.83 -14.26
CA SER A 164 -0.71 25.01 -13.40
C SER A 164 -1.26 24.83 -11.98
N GLN A 165 -2.15 23.86 -11.75
CA GLN A 165 -2.70 23.52 -10.43
C GLN A 165 -1.86 22.47 -9.67
N LEU A 166 -0.94 21.79 -10.37
CA LEU A 166 -0.04 20.77 -9.81
C LEU A 166 1.31 21.33 -9.33
N ILE A 167 1.54 22.64 -9.48
CA ILE A 167 2.75 23.38 -9.08
C ILE A 167 2.42 24.21 -7.84
#